data_AF-A0A834C7D7-F1
#
_entry.id   AF-A0A834C7D7-F1
#
_cell.length_a   1.000
_cell.length_b   1.000
_cell.length_c   1.000
_cell.angle_alpha   90.00
_cell.angle_beta   90.00
_cell.angle_gamma   90.00
#
_symmetry.space_group_name_H-M   'P 1'
#
loop_
_entity.id
_entity.type
_entity.pdbx_description
1 polymer ?
#
loop_
_entity_poly.entity_id
_entity_poly.type
_entity_poly.pdbx_seq_one_letter_code
_entity_poly.pdbx_strand_id
1 'polypeptide(L)'
;MNTVKALKNALVCLLLLPRFLLAAVVFWLLDFSCIRKRVFLRMKEQGGDDPPLCISDSNRLFSVESLKAVWHGHKLDFLKAAHLGRGAPNTEVVHLEDQRRSRILDYAKDKRPLILNFGSCT
;
A
#
# COMPACT_ATOMS: atom_id res chain seq x y z
N MET A 1 6.30 -20.15 -26.22
CA MET A 1 6.61 -18.88 -25.51
C MET A 1 5.50 -18.38 -24.57
N ASN A 2 4.23 -18.76 -24.76
CA ASN A 2 3.10 -18.22 -23.98
C ASN A 2 2.85 -18.97 -22.66
N THR A 3 3.14 -20.28 -22.60
CA THR A 3 2.93 -21.12 -21.42
C THR A 3 3.85 -20.77 -20.24
N VAL A 4 5.12 -20.46 -20.51
CA VAL A 4 6.10 -20.06 -19.49
C VAL A 4 5.73 -18.72 -18.84
N LYS A 5 5.21 -17.77 -19.63
CA LYS A 5 4.70 -16.49 -19.12
C LYS A 5 3.43 -16.70 -18.28
N ALA A 6 2.51 -17.54 -18.73
CA ALA A 6 1.30 -17.87 -18.00
C ALA A 6 1.61 -18.55 -16.65
N LEU A 7 2.54 -19.49 -16.62
CA LEU A 7 2.96 -20.18 -15.40
C LEU A 7 3.60 -19.22 -14.39
N LYS A 8 4.48 -18.33 -14.86
CA LYS A 8 5.05 -17.27 -14.01
C LYS A 8 3.95 -16.39 -13.42
N ASN A 9 3.01 -15.92 -14.23
CA ASN A 9 1.91 -15.07 -13.75
C ASN A 9 1.01 -15.82 -12.75
N ALA A 10 0.71 -17.09 -12.99
CA ALA A 10 -0.06 -17.92 -12.05
C ALA A 10 0.64 -18.06 -10.70
N LEU A 11 1.96 -18.30 -10.71
CA LEU A 11 2.77 -18.38 -9.49
C LEU A 11 2.75 -17.06 -8.72
N VAL A 12 2.88 -15.93 -9.41
CA VAL A 12 2.78 -14.59 -8.80
C VAL A 12 1.40 -14.37 -8.17
N CYS A 13 0.33 -14.71 -8.88
CA CYS A 13 -1.02 -14.63 -8.34
C CYS A 13 -1.19 -15.51 -7.10
N LEU A 14 -0.66 -16.74 -7.12
CA LEU A 14 -0.76 -17.68 -6.00
C LEU A 14 0.00 -17.18 -4.75
N LEU A 15 1.11 -16.46 -4.94
CA LEU A 15 1.87 -15.84 -3.84
C LEU A 15 1.22 -14.56 -3.30
N LEU A 16 0.55 -13.79 -4.17
CA LEU A 16 -0.09 -12.52 -3.80
C LEU A 16 -1.50 -12.69 -3.21
N LEU A 17 -2.23 -13.72 -3.64
CA LEU A 17 -3.63 -13.94 -3.28
C LEU A 17 -3.84 -14.09 -1.75
N PRO A 18 -3.01 -14.85 -1.00
CA PRO A 18 -3.21 -14.99 0.45
C PRO A 18 -3.10 -13.65 1.19
N ARG A 19 -2.11 -12.82 0.82
CA ARG A 19 -1.94 -11.47 1.41
C ARG A 19 -3.11 -10.57 1.06
N PHE A 20 -3.59 -10.63 -0.18
CA PHE A 20 -4.76 -9.87 -0.63
C PHE A 20 -6.03 -10.27 0.12
N LEU A 21 -6.30 -11.57 0.26
CA LEU A 21 -7.45 -12.08 1.00
C LEU A 21 -7.40 -11.68 2.47
N LEU A 22 -6.22 -11.73 3.11
CA LEU A 22 -6.06 -11.27 4.49
C LEU A 22 -6.40 -9.77 4.63
N ALA A 23 -5.90 -8.92 3.73
CA ALA A 23 -6.23 -7.49 3.74
C ALA A 23 -7.73 -7.24 3.54
N ALA A 24 -8.36 -7.99 2.63
CA ALA A 24 -9.80 -7.92 2.40
C ALA A 24 -10.60 -8.33 3.66
N VAL A 25 -10.20 -9.41 4.34
CA VAL A 25 -10.81 -9.83 5.61
C VAL A 25 -10.65 -8.76 6.69
N VAL A 26 -9.48 -8.14 6.81
CA VAL A 26 -9.26 -7.05 7.76
C VAL A 26 -10.17 -5.86 7.48
N PHE A 27 -10.25 -5.41 6.21
CA PHE A 27 -11.16 -4.32 5.83
C PHE A 27 -12.63 -4.66 6.14
N TRP A 28 -13.04 -5.90 5.88
CA TRP A 28 -14.39 -6.36 6.19
C TRP A 28 -14.67 -6.37 7.70
N LEU A 29 -13.74 -6.84 8.53
CA LEU A 29 -13.87 -6.85 9.99
C LEU A 29 -13.90 -5.43 10.58
N LEU A 30 -13.09 -4.52 10.04
CA LEU A 30 -13.10 -3.11 10.45
C LEU A 30 -14.43 -2.46 10.12
N ASP A 31 -14.95 -2.65 8.91
CA ASP A 31 -16.26 -2.14 8.52
C ASP A 31 -17.38 -2.75 9.37
N PHE A 32 -17.35 -4.06 9.63
CA PHE A 32 -18.34 -4.72 10.48
C PHE A 32 -18.32 -4.13 11.90
N SER A 33 -17.13 -3.89 12.46
CA SER A 33 -16.97 -3.27 13.77
C SER A 33 -17.50 -1.83 13.80
N CYS A 34 -17.24 -1.05 12.74
CA CYS A 34 -17.77 0.30 12.57
C CYS A 34 -19.30 0.32 12.46
N ILE A 35 -19.88 -0.57 11.65
CA ILE A 35 -21.33 -0.71 11.49
C ILE A 35 -21.96 -1.11 12.82
N ARG A 36 -21.42 -2.10 13.53
CA ARG A 36 -21.94 -2.55 14.83
C ARG A 36 -21.90 -1.43 15.88
N LYS A 37 -20.78 -0.69 15.97
CA LYS A 37 -20.68 0.47 16.88
C LYS A 37 -21.73 1.53 16.55
N ARG A 38 -21.93 1.82 15.25
CA ARG A 38 -22.95 2.77 14.79
C ARG A 38 -24.37 2.33 15.14
N VAL A 39 -24.71 1.05 14.93
CA VAL A 39 -26.03 0.50 15.30
C VAL A 39 -26.24 0.58 16.81
N PHE A 40 -25.24 0.22 17.61
CA PHE A 40 -25.32 0.29 19.07
C PHE A 40 -25.54 1.72 19.58
N LEU A 41 -24.85 2.71 19.00
CA LEU A 41 -25.04 4.13 19.34
C LEU A 41 -26.44 4.62 18.95
N ARG A 42 -26.93 4.29 17.75
CA ARG A 42 -28.30 4.67 17.32
C ARG A 42 -29.39 4.05 18.21
N MET A 43 -29.19 2.81 18.67
CA MET A 43 -30.10 2.17 19.64
C MET A 43 -30.07 2.89 21.00
N LYS A 44 -28.93 3.45 21.41
CA LYS A 44 -28.81 4.24 22.64
C LYS A 44 -29.45 5.63 22.51
N GLU A 45 -29.30 6.28 21.35
CA GLU A 45 -29.91 7.59 21.04
C GLU A 45 -31.44 7.54 20.98
N GLN A 46 -32.06 6.40 20.67
CA GLN A 46 -33.52 6.23 20.78
C GLN A 46 -34.10 6.40 22.20
N GLY A 47 -33.25 6.53 23.23
CA GLY A 47 -33.64 6.76 24.63
C GLY A 47 -33.31 8.15 25.20
N GLY A 48 -32.76 9.10 24.42
CA GLY A 48 -32.33 10.40 24.96
C GLY A 48 -32.26 11.51 23.91
N ASP A 49 -32.59 12.74 24.34
CA ASP A 49 -32.77 13.98 23.56
C ASP A 49 -31.46 14.60 23.01
N ASP A 50 -30.48 13.77 22.66
CA ASP A 50 -29.16 14.22 22.20
C ASP A 50 -29.15 14.52 20.69
N PRO A 51 -28.45 15.58 20.23
CA PRO A 51 -28.38 15.93 18.81
C PRO A 51 -27.68 14.85 17.99
N PRO A 52 -28.07 14.64 16.71
CA PRO A 52 -27.59 13.54 15.90
C PRO A 52 -26.07 13.64 15.68
N LEU A 53 -25.34 12.61 16.07
CA LEU A 53 -23.92 12.48 15.77
C LEU A 53 -23.72 12.42 14.24
N CYS A 54 -23.03 13.42 13.69
CA CYS A 54 -22.59 13.48 12.30
C CYS A 54 -21.48 12.45 12.04
N ILE A 55 -21.82 11.16 12.01
CA ILE A 55 -20.88 10.10 11.63
C ILE A 55 -20.75 10.12 10.11
N SER A 56 -19.65 10.69 9.61
CA SER A 56 -19.31 10.69 8.19
C SER A 56 -19.43 9.28 7.58
N ASP A 57 -20.35 9.11 6.62
CA ASP A 57 -20.58 7.87 5.86
C ASP A 57 -19.39 7.47 4.95
N SER A 58 -18.37 8.33 4.87
CA SER A 58 -17.22 8.19 3.99
C SER A 58 -16.18 7.15 4.43
N ASN A 59 -16.35 6.48 5.57
CA ASN A 59 -15.32 5.64 6.20
C ASN A 59 -15.41 4.13 5.84
N ARG A 60 -16.10 3.75 4.77
CA ARG A 60 -16.22 2.33 4.38
C ARG A 60 -14.92 1.85 3.74
N LEU A 61 -14.16 1.06 4.49
CA LEU A 61 -12.84 0.57 4.09
C LEU A 61 -12.92 -0.60 3.10
N PHE A 62 -13.96 -1.43 3.19
CA PHE A 62 -14.24 -2.52 2.24
C PHE A 62 -15.02 -2.00 1.02
N SER A 63 -14.36 -1.18 0.20
CA SER A 63 -14.87 -0.72 -1.09
C SER A 63 -14.14 -1.41 -2.25
N VAL A 64 -14.74 -1.38 -3.44
CA VAL A 64 -14.10 -1.91 -4.65
C VAL A 64 -12.83 -1.13 -4.97
N GLU A 65 -12.83 0.18 -4.71
CA GLU A 65 -11.71 1.09 -4.87
C GLU A 65 -10.56 0.71 -3.94
N SER A 66 -10.84 0.46 -2.66
CA SER A 66 -9.87 0.00 -1.67
C SER A 66 -9.27 -1.36 -2.06
N LEU A 67 -10.09 -2.32 -2.49
CA LEU A 67 -9.60 -3.63 -2.94
C LEU A 67 -8.73 -3.50 -4.20
N LYS A 68 -9.12 -2.67 -5.17
CA LYS A 68 -8.29 -2.39 -6.36
C LYS A 68 -6.96 -1.76 -5.96
N ALA A 69 -6.95 -0.81 -5.03
CA ALA A 69 -5.75 -0.16 -4.54
C ALA A 69 -4.80 -1.14 -3.83
N VAL A 70 -5.33 -2.00 -2.94
CA VAL A 70 -4.54 -3.04 -2.26
C VAL A 70 -3.96 -4.03 -3.26
N TRP A 71 -4.76 -4.52 -4.21
CA TRP A 71 -4.27 -5.43 -5.26
C TRP A 71 -3.20 -4.79 -6.14
N HIS A 72 -3.37 -3.51 -6.46
CA HIS A 72 -2.39 -2.73 -7.20
C HIS A 72 -1.08 -2.57 -6.41
N GLY A 73 -1.17 -2.22 -5.13
CA GLY A 73 -0.02 -2.11 -4.22
C GLY A 73 0.76 -3.42 -4.10
N HIS A 74 0.07 -4.55 -3.89
CA HIS A 74 0.69 -5.87 -3.81
C HIS A 74 1.44 -6.25 -5.10
N LYS A 75 0.85 -5.97 -6.27
CA LYS A 75 1.53 -6.20 -7.55
C LYS A 75 2.76 -5.32 -7.71
N LEU A 76 2.66 -4.04 -7.35
CA LEU A 76 3.81 -3.13 -7.38
C LEU A 76 4.91 -3.63 -6.46
N ASP A 77 4.59 -4.00 -5.22
CA ASP A 77 5.54 -4.50 -4.23
C ASP A 77 6.30 -5.74 -4.72
N PHE A 78 5.60 -6.69 -5.33
CA PHE A 78 6.24 -7.88 -5.88
C PHE A 78 7.19 -7.58 -7.03
N LEU A 79 6.86 -6.57 -7.84
CA LEU A 79 7.65 -6.15 -9.00
C LEU A 79 8.74 -5.11 -8.65
N LYS A 80 8.83 -4.67 -7.39
CA LYS A 80 9.88 -3.75 -6.96
C LYS A 80 11.25 -4.40 -7.17
N ALA A 81 12.19 -3.66 -7.74
CA ALA A 81 13.56 -4.10 -7.82
C ALA A 81 14.23 -4.12 -6.43
N ALA A 82 13.90 -3.14 -5.58
CA ALA A 82 14.46 -2.99 -4.24
C ALA A 82 13.69 -3.82 -3.21
N HIS A 83 14.43 -4.61 -2.41
CA HIS A 83 13.89 -5.40 -1.30
C HIS A 83 14.83 -5.30 -0.09
N LEU A 84 14.28 -5.29 1.13
CA LEU A 84 15.06 -5.29 2.36
C LEU A 84 16.01 -6.50 2.41
N GLY A 85 17.25 -6.29 2.82
CA GLY A 85 18.28 -7.33 2.91
C GLY A 85 18.85 -7.80 1.57
N ARG A 86 18.37 -7.26 0.44
CA ARG A 86 18.99 -7.46 -0.89
C ARG A 86 19.87 -6.26 -1.25
N GLY A 87 20.68 -6.42 -2.29
CA GLY A 87 21.49 -5.33 -2.83
C GLY A 87 20.63 -4.14 -3.27
N ALA A 88 21.03 -2.93 -2.88
CA ALA A 88 20.36 -1.70 -3.29
C ALA A 88 20.51 -1.49 -4.81
N PRO A 89 19.43 -1.21 -5.55
CA PRO A 89 19.52 -0.92 -6.98
C PRO A 89 20.39 0.31 -7.26
N ASN A 90 21.40 0.16 -8.13
CA ASN A 90 22.28 1.27 -8.51
C ASN A 90 21.73 2.07 -9.71
N THR A 91 20.57 2.69 -9.52
CA THR A 91 19.84 3.42 -10.58
C THR A 91 20.49 4.78 -10.88
N GLU A 92 20.26 5.30 -12.08
CA GLU A 92 20.78 6.59 -12.52
C GLU A 92 20.09 7.77 -11.80
N VAL A 93 20.86 8.80 -11.52
CA VAL A 93 20.41 10.09 -10.98
C VAL A 93 21.11 11.22 -11.76
N VAL A 94 20.56 12.43 -11.69
CA VAL A 94 21.09 13.59 -12.43
C VAL A 94 21.53 14.66 -11.43
N HIS A 95 22.75 15.16 -11.60
CA HIS A 95 23.27 16.26 -10.79
C HIS A 95 22.56 17.57 -11.15
N LEU A 96 22.19 18.38 -10.16
CA LEU A 96 21.41 19.61 -10.39
C LEU A 96 22.24 20.69 -11.10
N GLU A 97 23.52 20.82 -10.75
CA GLU A 97 24.38 21.89 -11.27
C GLU A 97 24.77 21.65 -12.73
N ASP A 98 25.24 20.44 -13.06
CA ASP A 98 25.87 20.15 -14.36
C ASP A 98 25.00 19.26 -15.27
N GLN A 99 23.81 18.87 -14.83
CA GLN A 99 22.97 17.84 -15.46
C GLN A 99 23.70 16.52 -15.76
N ARG A 100 24.82 16.27 -15.08
CA ARG A 100 25.61 15.07 -15.28
C ARG A 100 24.88 13.87 -14.70
N ARG A 101 24.86 12.77 -15.46
CA ARG A 101 24.36 11.48 -14.98
C ARG A 101 25.37 10.87 -14.00
N SER A 102 24.86 10.46 -12.85
CA SER A 102 25.56 9.68 -11.82
C SER A 102 24.66 8.50 -11.42
N ARG A 103 25.05 7.69 -10.44
CA ARG A 103 24.20 6.63 -9.88
C ARG A 103 24.09 6.74 -8.37
N ILE A 104 23.05 6.12 -7.81
CA ILE A 104 22.76 6.18 -6.36
C ILE A 104 23.97 5.75 -5.52
N LEU A 105 24.65 4.66 -5.88
CA LEU A 105 25.74 4.11 -5.07
C LEU A 105 27.04 4.91 -5.19
N ASP A 106 27.16 5.83 -6.14
CA ASP A 106 28.32 6.73 -6.26
C ASP A 106 28.37 7.72 -5.09
N TYR A 107 27.26 7.91 -4.37
CA TYR A 107 27.15 8.75 -3.18
C TYR A 107 27.45 7.98 -1.87
N ALA A 108 27.64 6.66 -1.93
CA ALA A 108 28.00 5.87 -0.77
C ALA A 108 29.46 6.14 -0.36
N LYS A 109 29.72 6.24 0.94
CA LYS A 109 31.07 6.48 1.49
C LYS A 109 31.47 5.34 2.42
N ASP A 110 32.34 4.46 1.94
CA ASP A 110 32.83 3.28 2.67
C ASP A 110 31.68 2.48 3.29
N LYS A 111 31.71 2.32 4.62
CA LYS A 111 30.70 1.60 5.42
C LYS A 111 29.64 2.52 6.02
N ARG A 112 29.64 3.82 5.70
CA ARG A 112 28.66 4.76 6.25
C ARG A 112 27.31 4.54 5.58
N PRO A 113 26.21 4.42 6.35
CA PRO A 113 24.88 4.33 5.77
C PRO A 113 24.57 5.54 4.88
N LEU A 114 24.06 5.28 3.67
CA LEU A 114 23.52 6.29 2.77
C LEU A 114 21.99 6.30 2.93
N ILE A 115 21.44 7.43 3.37
CA ILE A 115 19.99 7.62 3.53
C ILE A 115 19.47 8.39 2.31
N LEU A 116 18.44 7.86 1.66
CA LEU A 116 17.80 8.48 0.50
C LEU A 116 16.43 9.04 0.90
N ASN A 117 16.15 10.27 0.49
CA ASN A 117 14.84 10.90 0.66
C ASN A 117 14.34 11.32 -0.73
N PHE A 118 13.27 10.66 -1.18
CA PHE A 118 12.64 10.94 -2.48
C PHE A 118 11.39 11.79 -2.25
N GLY A 119 11.23 12.85 -3.04
CA GLY A 119 10.06 13.73 -2.98
C GLY A 119 9.89 14.60 -4.22
N SER A 120 8.75 15.25 -4.33
CA SER A 120 8.42 16.26 -5.35
C SER A 120 7.70 17.44 -4.69
N CYS A 121 7.78 18.63 -5.29
CA CYS A 121 7.13 19.85 -4.76
C CYS A 121 5.64 19.99 -5.15
N THR A 122 5.06 18.98 -5.81
CA THR A 122 3.66 18.94 -6.25
C THR A 122 2.69 18.68 -5.11
#